data_AF-A0A1W1HZY8-F1
#
_entry.id   AF-A0A1W1HZY8-F1
#
_cell.length_a   1.000
_cell.length_b   1.000
_cell.length_c   1.000
_cell.angle_alpha   90.00
_cell.angle_beta   90.00
_cell.angle_gamma   90.00
#
_symmetry.space_group_name_H-M   'P 1'
#
loop_
_entity.id
_entity.type
_entity.pdbx_description
1 polymer ?
#
loop_
_entity_poly.entity_id
_entity_poly.type
_entity_poly.pdbx_seq_one_letter_code
_entity_poly.pdbx_strand_id
1 'polypeptide(L)'
;MAASQTGFARAVVPVFFVGLLIVAGGWAGITPSATADGGADIYFKTEGTPQGPPAPTPHETVYSRIGSMDSRLLVWFVTQQHTYFGGFVLALPLFCALLEFIGLLTKNPSLSLRYDGLARDLAKVALLALSVTAVVGSFMLGMFIWFYPSFMKYMGGTFKDFMPAYAIVFVGESLLLILYYYSWNRMAEPGLKWIHAAIGILTNIFGTALLLLANAWSAFMMAPAGVDATGRFLGNGWHLLHSALWNPLNVHRLLADIMSGGAVVLAYACYRFFTSKSDGERAYFDWVGYIFLFVTVCALLPMPIAGYWLMRSVYAFSQSMGVTMMGGLLTWLFVVQALLIGALFLGVNYYIWQSMARIKGGERYQPYYQILLGALTLALFVWLTPHTVLMSAGEVKAMGGAQHPVVGNYGVMSAKNGAINILILLTSLSFLYYRRANRTMTVSWVKTGNLAIGMLFAVGFLNVIWLSLYGFYLPAKVRVGLSAPQAVTTLTVILASVLINRAMLKHAIVHGPVQWGKIPVRGMVGLFGLAAAFTWVMGLMGYIRSSGRLSWHVTDLMADVSPWAFTPDLEFAAKMVTLNMVVFWGAVFALFWMCQRGQQEAFGEEFEGEKSPALAPIPSQEV
;
A
#
# COMPACT_ATOMS: atom_id res chain seq x y z
N MET A 1 -12.88 -26.97 32.58
CA MET A 1 -11.57 -27.18 33.23
C MET A 1 -10.65 -26.03 32.86
N ALA A 2 -10.46 -25.11 33.81
CA ALA A 2 -9.68 -23.90 33.67
C ALA A 2 -8.28 -24.14 34.26
N ALA A 3 -7.29 -24.44 33.41
CA ALA A 3 -5.89 -24.58 33.85
C ALA A 3 -4.82 -24.44 32.74
N SER A 4 -5.14 -23.93 31.53
CA SER A 4 -4.13 -23.79 30.46
C SER A 4 -3.92 -22.37 29.90
N GLN A 5 -4.65 -21.36 30.38
CA GLN A 5 -4.54 -19.99 29.85
C GLN A 5 -3.33 -19.20 30.35
N THR A 6 -2.63 -19.66 31.39
CA THR A 6 -1.51 -18.93 32.01
C THR A 6 -0.14 -19.23 31.39
N GLY A 7 -0.02 -20.29 30.57
CA GLY A 7 1.21 -20.60 29.81
C GLY A 7 1.35 -19.80 28.51
N PHE A 8 0.24 -19.34 27.93
CA PHE A 8 0.15 -18.74 26.59
C PHE A 8 0.73 -17.30 26.52
N ALA A 9 0.59 -16.51 27.59
CA ALA A 9 1.15 -15.15 27.66
C ALA A 9 2.69 -15.13 27.78
N ARG A 10 3.32 -16.25 28.15
CA ARG A 10 4.78 -16.35 28.34
C ARG A 10 5.54 -16.75 27.07
N ALA A 11 4.88 -17.25 26.03
CA ALA A 11 5.55 -17.73 24.80
C ALA A 11 5.37 -16.82 23.57
N VAL A 12 4.30 -16.00 23.53
CA VAL A 12 4.02 -15.09 22.41
C VAL A 12 4.74 -13.74 22.56
N VAL A 13 4.94 -13.27 23.79
CA VAL A 13 5.68 -12.03 24.09
C VAL A 13 7.19 -12.14 23.77
N PRO A 14 7.90 -13.25 24.05
CA PRO A 14 9.32 -13.37 23.72
C PRO A 14 9.59 -13.40 22.22
N VAL A 15 8.73 -14.01 21.37
CA VAL A 15 8.98 -14.10 19.93
C VAL A 15 8.85 -12.75 19.23
N PHE A 16 7.88 -11.92 19.66
CA PHE A 16 7.75 -10.54 19.22
C PHE A 16 8.92 -9.65 19.68
N PHE A 17 9.43 -9.88 20.91
CA PHE A 17 10.60 -9.17 21.42
C PHE A 17 11.92 -9.69 20.83
N VAL A 18 12.05 -10.96 20.48
CA VAL A 18 13.27 -11.56 19.89
C VAL A 18 13.44 -11.12 18.44
N GLY A 19 12.38 -10.98 17.66
CA GLY A 19 12.46 -10.38 16.32
C GLY A 19 12.91 -8.91 16.35
N LEU A 20 12.43 -8.15 17.33
CA LEU A 20 12.87 -6.76 17.58
C LEU A 20 14.27 -6.69 18.19
N LEU A 21 14.68 -7.66 19.00
CA LEU A 21 16.01 -7.77 19.62
C LEU A 21 17.07 -8.34 18.67
N ILE A 22 16.72 -9.05 17.60
CA ILE A 22 17.72 -9.40 16.56
C ILE A 22 17.97 -8.19 15.67
N VAL A 23 16.95 -7.35 15.44
CA VAL A 23 17.11 -6.05 14.78
C VAL A 23 17.77 -5.01 15.69
N ALA A 24 17.62 -5.08 17.02
CA ALA A 24 18.23 -4.16 17.98
C ALA A 24 19.55 -4.65 18.61
N GLY A 25 19.79 -5.96 18.66
CA GLY A 25 20.92 -6.61 19.34
C GLY A 25 22.21 -6.63 18.52
N GLY A 26 22.15 -6.27 17.24
CA GLY A 26 23.32 -5.90 16.45
C GLY A 26 23.85 -4.49 16.77
N TRP A 27 23.20 -3.73 17.66
CA TRP A 27 23.44 -2.30 17.84
C TRP A 27 23.92 -1.93 19.26
N ALA A 28 24.71 -2.81 19.86
CA ALA A 28 25.48 -2.49 21.06
C ALA A 28 26.97 -2.39 20.72
N GLY A 29 27.45 -1.16 20.58
CA GLY A 29 28.87 -0.83 20.77
C GLY A 29 29.67 -0.55 19.51
N ILE A 30 29.66 0.72 19.07
CA ILE A 30 30.85 1.33 18.47
C ILE A 30 31.12 2.62 19.25
N THR A 31 32.14 2.58 20.11
CA THR A 31 32.69 3.74 20.83
C THR A 31 33.34 4.71 19.84
N PRO A 32 33.12 6.03 19.94
CA PRO A 32 33.77 6.98 19.07
C PRO A 32 35.24 7.18 19.48
N SER A 33 36.16 6.87 18.56
CA SER A 33 37.53 7.36 18.62
C SER A 33 37.54 8.84 18.24
N ALA A 34 37.95 9.71 19.16
CA ALA A 34 38.02 11.15 18.94
C ALA A 34 39.21 11.53 18.04
N THR A 35 38.93 12.15 16.90
CA THR A 35 39.90 12.92 16.11
C THR A 35 39.27 14.27 15.71
N ALA A 36 40.11 15.30 15.60
CA ALA A 36 39.77 16.72 15.75
C ALA A 36 39.08 17.42 14.55
N ASP A 37 38.54 16.69 13.58
CA ASP A 37 37.76 17.25 12.47
C ASP A 37 36.28 16.83 12.62
N GLY A 38 35.54 17.49 13.50
CA GLY A 38 34.11 17.21 13.72
C GLY A 38 33.25 17.76 12.57
N GLY A 39 32.45 16.88 11.94
CA GLY A 39 31.42 17.28 10.97
C GLY A 39 30.06 17.33 11.65
N ALA A 40 29.27 18.37 11.37
CA ALA A 40 27.89 18.46 11.86
C ALA A 40 26.91 17.80 10.87
N ASP A 41 26.04 16.95 11.39
CA ASP A 41 24.99 16.29 10.62
C ASP A 41 24.05 17.30 9.97
N ILE A 42 23.78 17.14 8.67
CA ILE A 42 22.96 18.08 7.90
C ILE A 42 21.51 18.20 8.40
N TYR A 43 20.95 17.14 9.00
CA TYR A 43 19.55 17.09 9.45
C TYR A 43 19.43 17.17 10.97
N PHE A 44 20.07 16.26 11.70
CA PHE A 44 20.03 16.16 13.16
C PHE A 44 20.86 17.23 13.88
N LYS A 45 21.79 17.90 13.17
CA LYS A 45 22.71 18.91 13.72
C LYS A 45 23.60 18.38 14.86
N THR A 46 23.80 17.06 14.91
CA THR A 46 24.70 16.40 15.85
C THR A 46 26.10 16.32 15.28
N GLU A 47 27.12 16.46 16.12
CA GLU A 47 28.52 16.26 15.72
C GLU A 47 28.85 14.77 15.61
N GLY A 48 29.75 14.43 14.68
CA GLY A 48 30.32 13.10 14.57
C GLY A 48 31.67 13.13 13.86
N THR A 49 32.33 11.97 13.85
CA THR A 49 33.61 11.81 13.15
C THR A 49 33.36 11.40 11.71
N PRO A 50 33.81 12.19 10.71
CA PRO A 50 33.66 11.84 9.31
C PRO A 50 34.38 10.53 8.97
N GLN A 51 33.65 9.63 8.31
CA GLN A 51 34.06 8.32 7.86
C GLN A 51 33.61 8.11 6.41
N GLY A 52 34.43 7.38 5.64
CA GLY A 52 34.12 7.08 4.26
C GLY A 52 34.33 8.25 3.28
N PRO A 53 34.03 8.04 1.98
CA PRO A 53 34.25 9.05 0.97
C PRO A 53 33.19 10.17 1.05
N PRO A 54 33.54 11.42 0.69
CA PRO A 54 32.54 12.46 0.44
C PRO A 54 31.67 12.09 -0.76
N ALA A 55 30.53 12.78 -0.90
CA ALA A 55 29.73 12.69 -2.12
C ALA A 55 30.56 13.15 -3.33
N PRO A 56 30.53 12.42 -4.45
CA PRO A 56 31.34 12.74 -5.62
C PRO A 56 30.91 14.09 -6.20
N THR A 57 31.90 14.93 -6.52
CA THR A 57 31.63 16.20 -7.18
C THR A 57 31.18 15.98 -8.63
N PRO A 58 30.56 16.98 -9.29
CA PRO A 58 30.21 16.93 -10.71
C PRO A 58 31.33 16.43 -11.63
N HIS A 59 32.58 16.81 -11.37
CA HIS A 59 33.73 16.43 -12.19
C HIS A 59 34.22 15.00 -11.92
N GLU A 60 33.94 14.45 -10.75
CA GLU A 60 34.29 13.08 -10.34
C GLU A 60 33.18 12.06 -10.65
N THR A 61 32.01 12.54 -11.08
CA THR A 61 30.85 11.69 -11.33
C THR A 61 30.96 11.05 -12.72
N VAL A 62 31.05 9.72 -12.73
CA VAL A 62 31.21 8.91 -13.94
C VAL A 62 29.90 8.20 -14.28
N TYR A 63 29.51 8.26 -15.56
CA TYR A 63 28.38 7.53 -16.12
C TYR A 63 28.86 6.67 -17.30
N SER A 64 28.62 5.36 -17.24
CA SER A 64 28.88 4.48 -18.37
C SER A 64 27.79 4.67 -19.43
N ARG A 65 28.14 4.53 -20.71
CA ARG A 65 27.21 4.73 -21.83
C ARG A 65 27.25 3.56 -22.80
N ILE A 66 26.12 3.26 -23.43
CA ILE A 66 26.02 2.32 -24.55
C ILE A 66 25.48 3.11 -25.74
N GLY A 67 26.39 3.56 -26.61
CA GLY A 67 26.05 4.41 -27.76
C GLY A 67 25.24 5.64 -27.35
N SER A 68 24.09 5.85 -28.01
CA SER A 68 23.14 6.93 -27.76
C SER A 68 21.98 6.55 -26.81
N MET A 69 22.01 5.35 -26.21
CA MET A 69 20.91 4.87 -25.38
C MET A 69 20.77 5.68 -24.09
N ASP A 70 19.55 6.08 -23.79
CA ASP A 70 19.21 6.76 -22.54
C ASP A 70 19.19 5.77 -21.35
N SER A 71 20.25 5.82 -20.54
CA SER A 71 20.39 4.96 -19.37
C SER A 71 19.36 5.27 -18.28
N ARG A 72 18.89 6.52 -18.16
CA ARG A 72 17.91 6.93 -17.14
C ARG A 72 16.54 6.33 -17.44
N LEU A 73 16.12 6.34 -18.70
CA LEU A 73 14.85 5.73 -19.12
C LEU A 73 14.85 4.21 -18.95
N LEU A 74 15.95 3.55 -19.29
CA LEU A 74 16.08 2.11 -19.11
C LEU A 74 16.07 1.73 -17.62
N VAL A 75 16.81 2.47 -16.78
CA VAL A 75 16.81 2.27 -15.33
C VAL A 75 15.42 2.53 -14.75
N TRP A 76 14.69 3.54 -15.22
CA TRP A 76 13.32 3.79 -14.79
C TRP A 76 12.41 2.60 -15.10
N PHE A 77 12.45 2.08 -16.34
CA PHE A 77 11.69 0.89 -16.71
C PHE A 77 11.91 -0.27 -15.74
N VAL A 78 13.17 -0.64 -15.54
CA VAL A 78 13.53 -1.82 -14.73
C VAL A 78 13.23 -1.60 -13.25
N THR A 79 13.53 -0.42 -12.72
CA THR A 79 13.26 -0.08 -11.31
C THR A 79 11.75 -0.07 -11.02
N GLN A 80 10.94 0.40 -11.98
CA GLN A 80 9.49 0.39 -11.83
C GLN A 80 8.91 -1.03 -11.92
N GLN A 81 9.41 -1.88 -12.82
CA GLN A 81 9.07 -3.31 -12.81
C GLN A 81 9.43 -3.96 -11.47
N HIS A 82 10.64 -3.74 -10.97
CA HIS A 82 11.07 -4.27 -9.67
C HIS A 82 10.18 -3.77 -8.53
N THR A 83 9.77 -2.50 -8.58
CA THR A 83 8.87 -1.91 -7.57
C THR A 83 7.49 -2.57 -7.58
N TYR A 84 6.90 -2.82 -8.75
CA TYR A 84 5.61 -3.52 -8.85
C TYR A 84 5.67 -4.93 -8.30
N PHE A 85 6.68 -5.70 -8.71
CA PHE A 85 6.89 -7.07 -8.24
C PHE A 85 7.28 -7.13 -6.76
N GLY A 86 8.09 -6.19 -6.27
CA GLY A 86 8.46 -6.08 -4.87
C GLY A 86 7.26 -5.84 -3.96
N GLY A 87 6.38 -4.88 -4.29
CA GLY A 87 5.16 -4.65 -3.52
C GLY A 87 4.20 -5.86 -3.56
N PHE A 88 4.13 -6.56 -4.69
CA PHE A 88 3.36 -7.80 -4.82
C PHE A 88 3.91 -8.93 -3.92
N VAL A 89 5.23 -9.17 -3.96
CA VAL A 89 5.88 -10.23 -3.17
C VAL A 89 5.82 -9.96 -1.67
N LEU A 90 6.01 -8.71 -1.23
CA LEU A 90 5.96 -8.38 0.20
C LEU A 90 4.55 -8.53 0.80
N ALA A 91 3.50 -8.39 -0.02
CA ALA A 91 2.12 -8.47 0.44
C ALA A 91 1.59 -9.91 0.55
N LEU A 92 2.03 -10.83 -0.30
CA LEU A 92 1.49 -12.20 -0.32
C LEU A 92 1.73 -12.96 1.00
N PRO A 93 2.94 -13.00 1.58
CA PRO A 93 3.18 -13.65 2.88
C PRO A 93 2.31 -13.08 3.99
N LEU A 94 1.99 -11.78 3.94
CA LEU A 94 1.10 -11.14 4.91
C LEU A 94 -0.32 -11.68 4.78
N PHE A 95 -0.80 -11.85 3.55
CA PHE A 95 -2.12 -12.46 3.31
C PHE A 95 -2.15 -13.91 3.73
N CYS A 96 -1.10 -14.70 3.44
CA CYS A 96 -1.03 -16.09 3.86
C CYS A 96 -1.09 -16.22 5.38
N ALA A 97 -0.26 -15.45 6.09
CA ALA A 97 -0.24 -15.48 7.55
C ALA A 97 -1.57 -15.01 8.16
N LEU A 98 -2.19 -13.97 7.60
CA LEU A 98 -3.49 -13.48 8.05
C LEU A 98 -4.59 -14.54 7.85
N LEU A 99 -4.66 -15.14 6.67
CA LEU A 99 -5.67 -16.13 6.32
C LEU A 99 -5.48 -17.43 7.13
N GLU A 100 -4.25 -17.90 7.28
CA GLU A 100 -3.93 -19.05 8.12
C GLU A 100 -4.31 -18.81 9.58
N PHE A 101 -3.98 -17.62 10.11
CA PHE A 101 -4.34 -17.25 11.48
C PHE A 101 -5.86 -17.18 11.66
N ILE A 102 -6.59 -16.62 10.69
CA ILE A 102 -8.07 -16.64 10.70
C ILE A 102 -8.58 -18.09 10.66
N GLY A 103 -7.97 -18.96 9.85
CA GLY A 103 -8.29 -20.38 9.79
C GLY A 103 -8.16 -21.04 11.16
N LEU A 104 -7.04 -20.82 11.86
CA LEU A 104 -6.78 -21.36 13.19
C LEU A 104 -7.72 -20.87 14.28
N LEU A 105 -8.17 -19.61 14.19
CA LEU A 105 -9.13 -19.05 15.15
C LEU A 105 -10.58 -19.44 14.86
N THR A 106 -10.87 -19.90 13.65
CA THR A 106 -12.23 -20.17 13.21
C THR A 106 -12.73 -21.51 13.76
N LYS A 107 -13.86 -21.49 14.46
CA LYS A 107 -14.49 -22.71 15.02
C LYS A 107 -15.23 -23.55 13.97
N ASN A 108 -15.48 -23.01 12.78
CA ASN A 108 -16.17 -23.71 11.70
C ASN A 108 -15.15 -24.48 10.84
N PRO A 109 -15.17 -25.84 10.84
CA PRO A 109 -14.17 -26.63 10.12
C PRO A 109 -14.13 -26.34 8.62
N SER A 110 -15.28 -26.10 7.99
CA SER A 110 -15.36 -25.82 6.55
C SER A 110 -14.71 -24.48 6.17
N LEU A 111 -14.85 -23.46 7.02
CA LEU A 111 -14.21 -22.16 6.82
C LEU A 111 -12.71 -22.21 7.13
N SER A 112 -12.32 -22.97 8.17
CA SER A 112 -10.91 -23.20 8.49
C SER A 112 -10.16 -23.79 7.29
N LEU A 113 -10.69 -24.85 6.68
CA LEU A 113 -10.09 -25.50 5.51
C LEU A 113 -10.02 -24.56 4.30
N ARG A 114 -11.04 -23.72 4.10
CA ARG A 114 -11.06 -22.74 2.99
C ARG A 114 -9.99 -21.66 3.15
N TYR A 115 -9.86 -21.11 4.35
CA TYR A 115 -8.83 -20.10 4.61
C TYR A 115 -7.42 -20.69 4.53
N ASP A 116 -7.22 -21.91 5.05
CA ASP A 116 -5.94 -22.61 4.95
C ASP A 116 -5.57 -22.93 3.49
N GLY A 117 -6.51 -23.45 2.71
CA GLY A 117 -6.29 -23.74 1.29
C GLY A 117 -5.95 -22.48 0.48
N LEU A 118 -6.69 -21.39 0.69
CA LEU A 118 -6.39 -20.11 0.04
C LEU A 118 -5.01 -19.56 0.45
N ALA A 119 -4.64 -19.66 1.73
CA ALA A 119 -3.32 -19.24 2.21
C ALA A 119 -2.19 -20.04 1.54
N ARG A 120 -2.37 -21.36 1.40
CA ARG A 120 -1.42 -22.23 0.70
C ARG A 120 -1.26 -21.87 -0.77
N ASP A 121 -2.37 -21.62 -1.47
CA ASP A 121 -2.37 -21.24 -2.87
C ASP A 121 -1.60 -19.92 -3.07
N LEU A 122 -1.82 -18.94 -2.20
CA LEU A 122 -1.12 -17.67 -2.22
C LEU A 122 0.38 -17.84 -1.90
N ALA A 123 0.74 -18.74 -0.98
CA ALA A 123 2.13 -19.03 -0.66
C ALA A 123 2.88 -19.64 -1.87
N LYS A 124 2.21 -20.49 -2.66
CA LYS A 124 2.76 -21.01 -3.93
C LYS A 124 3.04 -19.89 -4.92
N VAL A 125 2.09 -18.96 -5.07
CA VAL A 125 2.26 -17.79 -5.96
C VAL A 125 3.39 -16.89 -5.45
N ALA A 126 3.51 -16.72 -4.12
CA ALA A 126 4.56 -15.92 -3.50
C ALA A 126 5.97 -16.43 -3.84
N LEU A 127 6.19 -17.75 -3.82
CA LEU A 127 7.48 -18.33 -4.20
C LEU A 127 7.87 -18.04 -5.65
N LEU A 128 6.91 -18.18 -6.58
CA LEU A 128 7.15 -17.90 -7.99
C LEU A 128 7.42 -16.41 -8.20
N ALA A 129 6.62 -15.55 -7.57
CA ALA A 129 6.78 -14.11 -7.64
C ALA A 129 8.12 -13.64 -7.04
N LEU A 130 8.57 -14.25 -5.94
CA LEU A 130 9.88 -13.99 -5.33
C LEU A 130 11.01 -14.25 -6.34
N SER A 131 10.91 -15.34 -7.09
CA SER A 131 11.93 -15.72 -8.09
C SER A 131 12.02 -14.68 -9.21
N VAL A 132 10.87 -14.24 -9.75
CA VAL A 132 10.83 -13.17 -10.77
C VAL A 132 11.37 -11.86 -10.21
N THR A 133 10.97 -11.51 -8.99
CA THR A 133 11.41 -10.27 -8.33
C THR A 133 12.92 -10.25 -8.11
N ALA A 134 13.51 -11.39 -7.72
CA ALA A 134 14.95 -11.54 -7.55
C ALA A 134 15.71 -11.42 -8.88
N VAL A 135 15.19 -11.98 -9.98
CA VAL A 135 15.78 -11.81 -11.32
C VAL A 135 15.75 -10.35 -11.75
N VAL A 136 14.59 -9.70 -11.67
CA VAL A 136 14.44 -8.28 -12.03
C VAL A 136 15.30 -7.38 -11.13
N GLY A 137 15.37 -7.69 -9.82
CA GLY A 137 16.21 -6.96 -8.87
C GLY A 137 17.70 -7.13 -9.10
N SER A 138 18.15 -8.34 -9.46
CA SER A 138 19.55 -8.62 -9.83
C SER A 138 19.93 -7.87 -11.10
N PHE A 139 19.03 -7.85 -12.09
CA PHE A 139 19.21 -7.06 -13.30
C PHE A 139 19.28 -5.55 -13.00
N MET A 140 18.38 -5.05 -12.14
CA MET A 140 18.40 -3.66 -11.66
C MET A 140 19.73 -3.30 -10.98
N LEU A 141 20.23 -4.15 -10.08
CA LEU A 141 21.50 -3.93 -9.39
C LEU A 141 22.67 -3.89 -10.39
N GLY A 142 22.73 -4.84 -11.33
CA GLY A 142 23.75 -4.86 -12.37
C GLY A 142 23.74 -3.58 -13.21
N MET A 143 22.57 -3.06 -13.54
CA MET A 143 22.41 -1.78 -14.22
C MET A 143 22.91 -0.60 -13.40
N PHE A 144 22.63 -0.54 -12.10
CA PHE A 144 23.14 0.53 -11.25
C PHE A 144 24.68 0.51 -11.16
N ILE A 145 25.27 -0.69 -10.97
CA ILE A 145 26.72 -0.85 -10.91
C ILE A 145 27.37 -0.40 -12.23
N TRP A 146 26.77 -0.77 -13.37
CA TRP A 146 27.32 -0.44 -14.68
C TRP A 146 27.11 1.02 -15.07
N PHE A 147 25.86 1.51 -15.09
CA PHE A 147 25.52 2.84 -15.59
C PHE A 147 25.84 3.97 -14.59
N TYR A 148 25.81 3.70 -13.29
CA TYR A 148 25.97 4.69 -12.23
C TYR A 148 27.07 4.29 -11.22
N PRO A 149 28.31 4.02 -11.67
CA PRO A 149 29.38 3.48 -10.82
C PRO A 149 29.78 4.43 -9.69
N SER A 150 29.89 5.75 -9.93
CA SER A 150 30.23 6.72 -8.88
C SER A 150 29.14 6.80 -7.81
N PHE A 151 27.86 6.73 -8.22
CA PHE A 151 26.72 6.70 -7.30
C PHE A 151 26.75 5.44 -6.44
N MET A 152 26.96 4.27 -7.06
CA MET A 152 27.02 3.00 -6.33
C MET A 152 28.22 2.93 -5.39
N LYS A 153 29.36 3.51 -5.77
CA LYS A 153 30.53 3.62 -4.88
C LYS A 153 30.23 4.48 -3.65
N TYR A 154 29.56 5.62 -3.85
CA TYR A 154 29.17 6.50 -2.76
C TYR A 154 28.12 5.86 -1.83
N MET A 155 27.01 5.37 -2.39
CA MET A 155 25.94 4.74 -1.61
C MET A 155 26.42 3.47 -0.92
N GLY A 156 27.16 2.61 -1.63
CA GLY A 156 27.74 1.39 -1.06
C GLY A 156 28.79 1.67 0.02
N GLY A 157 29.59 2.73 -0.12
CA GLY A 157 30.55 3.15 0.90
C GLY A 157 29.89 3.75 2.15
N THR A 158 28.84 4.56 1.96
CA THR A 158 28.09 5.22 3.04
C THR A 158 27.28 4.20 3.84
N PHE A 159 26.65 3.24 3.17
CA PHE A 159 25.82 2.20 3.79
C PHE A 159 26.56 0.86 4.00
N LYS A 160 27.90 0.84 3.95
CA LYS A 160 28.70 -0.41 3.95
C LYS A 160 28.35 -1.35 5.12
N ASP A 161 28.15 -0.79 6.31
CA ASP A 161 27.91 -1.55 7.53
C ASP A 161 26.50 -2.17 7.55
N PHE A 162 25.59 -1.67 6.71
CA PHE A 162 24.22 -2.16 6.57
C PHE A 162 24.06 -3.23 5.49
N MET A 163 24.99 -3.34 4.54
CA MET A 163 24.89 -4.29 3.44
C MET A 163 24.82 -5.75 3.89
N PRO A 164 25.61 -6.21 4.89
CA PRO A 164 25.45 -7.55 5.43
C PRO A 164 24.06 -7.78 6.07
N ALA A 165 23.55 -6.79 6.81
CA ALA A 165 22.22 -6.88 7.43
C ALA A 165 21.12 -6.98 6.36
N TYR A 166 21.19 -6.17 5.31
CA TYR A 166 20.27 -6.25 4.17
C TYR A 166 20.32 -7.63 3.50
N ALA A 167 21.50 -8.17 3.26
CA ALA A 167 21.68 -9.49 2.65
C ALA A 167 21.12 -10.62 3.52
N ILE A 168 21.37 -10.58 4.84
CA ILE A 168 20.84 -11.56 5.80
C ILE A 168 19.30 -11.52 5.82
N VAL A 169 18.71 -10.32 5.84
CA VAL A 169 17.25 -10.17 5.83
C VAL A 169 16.66 -10.68 4.52
N PHE A 170 17.27 -10.36 3.36
CA PHE A 170 16.80 -10.85 2.06
C PHE A 170 16.87 -12.38 1.92
N VAL A 171 18.00 -12.99 2.30
CA VAL A 171 18.17 -14.45 2.27
C VAL A 171 17.28 -15.11 3.31
N GLY A 172 17.17 -14.53 4.50
CA GLY A 172 16.31 -15.01 5.58
C GLY A 172 14.84 -15.03 5.19
N GLU A 173 14.33 -13.95 4.60
CA GLU A 173 12.96 -13.89 4.06
C GLU A 173 12.73 -15.01 3.03
N SER A 174 13.67 -15.18 2.09
CA SER A 174 13.58 -16.18 1.03
C SER A 174 13.53 -17.60 1.61
N LEU A 175 14.44 -17.92 2.55
CA LEU A 175 14.49 -19.23 3.20
C LEU A 175 13.24 -19.50 4.04
N LEU A 176 12.77 -18.50 4.78
CA LEU A 176 11.57 -18.61 5.61
C LEU A 176 10.32 -18.80 4.75
N LEU A 177 10.20 -18.11 3.61
CA LEU A 177 9.08 -18.30 2.68
C LEU A 177 9.09 -19.70 2.05
N ILE A 178 10.27 -20.20 1.66
CA ILE A 178 10.46 -21.57 1.16
C ILE A 178 10.06 -22.58 2.24
N LEU A 179 10.59 -22.42 3.46
CA LEU A 179 10.27 -23.28 4.58
C LEU A 179 8.77 -23.27 4.86
N TYR A 180 8.16 -22.09 4.92
CA TYR A 180 6.73 -21.89 5.14
C TYR A 180 5.91 -22.71 4.14
N TYR A 181 6.15 -22.56 2.84
CA TYR A 181 5.41 -23.31 1.83
C TYR A 181 5.64 -24.82 1.87
N TYR A 182 6.90 -25.28 1.91
CA TYR A 182 7.20 -26.73 1.81
C TYR A 182 6.93 -27.53 3.08
N SER A 183 6.73 -26.84 4.21
CA SER A 183 6.39 -27.47 5.49
C SER A 183 4.88 -27.55 5.74
N TRP A 184 4.04 -27.00 4.86
CA TRP A 184 2.58 -26.93 5.02
C TRP A 184 1.92 -28.27 5.37
N ASN A 185 2.21 -29.32 4.58
CA ASN A 185 1.66 -30.66 4.81
C ASN A 185 2.29 -31.36 6.01
N ARG A 186 3.58 -31.08 6.29
CA ARG A 186 4.32 -31.72 7.38
C ARG A 186 3.91 -31.19 8.75
N MET A 187 3.43 -29.96 8.81
CA MET A 187 2.97 -29.29 10.04
C MET A 187 1.46 -29.06 10.04
N ALA A 188 0.69 -29.92 9.36
CA ALA A 188 -0.77 -29.85 9.32
C ALA A 188 -1.44 -30.28 10.64
N GLU A 189 -0.72 -31.01 11.50
CA GLU A 189 -1.25 -31.43 12.81
C GLU A 189 -1.55 -30.23 13.72
N PRO A 190 -2.61 -30.27 14.56
CA PRO A 190 -3.09 -29.10 15.31
C PRO A 190 -2.03 -28.37 16.15
N GLY A 191 -1.08 -29.10 16.75
CA GLY A 191 0.01 -28.50 17.53
C GLY A 191 1.11 -27.89 16.65
N LEU A 192 1.51 -28.60 15.59
CA LEU A 192 2.55 -28.16 14.66
C LEU A 192 2.08 -26.99 13.78
N LYS A 193 0.76 -26.85 13.56
CA LYS A 193 0.19 -25.78 12.76
C LYS A 193 0.42 -24.38 13.37
N TRP A 194 0.52 -24.29 14.70
CA TRP A 194 0.92 -23.04 15.37
C TRP A 194 2.39 -22.68 15.12
N ILE A 195 3.28 -23.68 15.02
CA ILE A 195 4.69 -23.48 14.65
C ILE A 195 4.76 -23.02 13.19
N HIS A 196 3.98 -23.63 12.32
CA HIS A 196 3.86 -23.21 10.92
C HIS A 196 3.38 -21.75 10.79
N ALA A 197 2.33 -21.37 11.52
CA ALA A 197 1.87 -19.99 11.58
C ALA A 197 2.96 -19.03 12.12
N ALA A 198 3.75 -19.44 13.12
CA ALA A 198 4.86 -18.65 13.64
C ALA A 198 5.97 -18.43 12.59
N ILE A 199 6.26 -19.42 11.74
CA ILE A 199 7.16 -19.25 10.59
C ILE A 199 6.59 -18.21 9.63
N GLY A 200 5.29 -18.27 9.33
CA GLY A 200 4.61 -17.26 8.51
C GLY A 200 4.72 -15.84 9.08
N ILE A 201 4.58 -15.67 10.39
CA ILE A 201 4.79 -14.38 11.07
C ILE A 201 6.25 -13.94 10.97
N LEU A 202 7.21 -14.85 11.16
CA LEU A 202 8.63 -14.54 11.05
C LEU A 202 9.02 -14.11 9.63
N THR A 203 8.47 -14.76 8.59
CA THR A 203 8.62 -14.33 7.20
C THR A 203 8.16 -12.89 7.00
N ASN A 204 7.04 -12.50 7.60
CA ASN A 204 6.52 -11.14 7.52
C ASN A 204 7.38 -10.11 8.29
N ILE A 205 7.98 -10.51 9.42
CA ILE A 205 8.94 -9.66 10.14
C ILE A 205 10.15 -9.38 9.25
N PHE A 206 10.69 -10.41 8.59
CA PHE A 206 11.81 -10.27 7.66
C PHE A 206 11.45 -9.42 6.44
N GLY A 207 10.29 -9.67 5.79
CA GLY A 207 9.82 -8.86 4.67
C GLY A 207 9.58 -7.40 5.05
N THR A 208 9.03 -7.13 6.24
CA THR A 208 8.88 -5.77 6.75
C THR A 208 10.24 -5.12 7.01
N ALA A 209 11.19 -5.84 7.61
CA ALA A 209 12.54 -5.34 7.82
C ALA A 209 13.23 -5.02 6.48
N LEU A 210 13.04 -5.87 5.46
CA LEU A 210 13.58 -5.63 4.11
C LEU A 210 13.01 -4.34 3.53
N LEU A 211 11.70 -4.12 3.65
CA LEU A 211 11.04 -2.88 3.22
C LEU A 211 11.63 -1.65 3.94
N LEU A 212 11.78 -1.71 5.26
CA LEU A 212 12.35 -0.62 6.06
C LEU A 212 13.78 -0.27 5.62
N LEU A 213 14.62 -1.29 5.41
CA LEU A 213 16.00 -1.10 4.96
C LEU A 213 16.09 -0.55 3.53
N ALA A 214 15.30 -1.08 2.60
CA ALA A 214 15.24 -0.58 1.23
C ALA A 214 14.73 0.87 1.18
N ASN A 215 13.80 1.23 2.08
CA ASN A 215 13.30 2.60 2.20
C ASN A 215 14.30 3.57 2.79
N ALA A 216 15.25 3.11 3.60
CA ALA A 216 16.32 3.97 4.09
C ALA A 216 17.13 4.57 2.94
N TRP A 217 17.43 3.78 1.91
CA TRP A 217 18.14 4.22 0.71
C TRP A 217 17.34 5.28 -0.06
N SER A 218 16.10 4.97 -0.40
CA SER A 218 15.24 5.90 -1.15
C SER A 218 14.93 7.17 -0.35
N ALA A 219 14.78 7.07 0.98
CA ALA A 219 14.53 8.21 1.84
C ALA A 219 15.78 9.08 1.97
N PHE A 220 16.97 8.48 2.15
CA PHE A 220 18.25 9.18 2.16
C PHE A 220 18.51 9.95 0.86
N MET A 221 18.22 9.35 -0.30
CA MET A 221 18.36 10.05 -1.58
C MET A 221 17.53 11.34 -1.66
N MET A 222 16.37 11.40 -0.99
CA MET A 222 15.49 12.57 -0.99
C MET A 222 15.77 13.54 0.16
N ALA A 223 16.11 13.00 1.34
CA ALA A 223 16.34 13.75 2.55
C ALA A 223 17.54 13.14 3.29
N PRO A 224 18.77 13.44 2.85
CA PRO A 224 19.94 12.82 3.44
C PRO A 224 20.09 13.23 4.92
N ALA A 225 20.60 12.31 5.72
CA ALA A 225 20.85 12.42 7.16
C ALA A 225 21.97 11.44 7.54
N GLY A 226 22.60 11.60 8.71
CA GLY A 226 23.76 10.79 9.12
C GLY A 226 25.07 11.20 8.45
N VAL A 227 25.08 12.31 7.70
CA VAL A 227 26.21 12.77 6.89
C VAL A 227 26.47 14.26 7.09
N ASP A 228 27.72 14.69 6.87
CA ASP A 228 28.10 16.11 6.87
C ASP A 228 27.70 16.85 5.58
N ALA A 229 28.01 18.15 5.50
CA ALA A 229 27.71 18.99 4.33
C ALA A 229 28.42 18.55 3.04
N THR A 230 29.48 17.72 3.14
CA THR A 230 30.17 17.12 2.00
C THR A 230 29.69 15.70 1.70
N GLY A 231 28.72 15.19 2.47
CA GLY A 231 28.15 13.86 2.33
C GLY A 231 28.94 12.74 2.99
N ARG A 232 29.92 13.04 3.86
CA ARG A 232 30.67 12.00 4.60
C ARG A 232 29.85 11.47 5.77
N PHE A 233 29.87 10.15 5.97
CA PHE A 233 29.17 9.48 7.06
C PHE A 233 29.76 9.84 8.42
N LEU A 234 28.93 10.11 9.42
CA LEU A 234 29.37 10.61 10.73
C LEU A 234 29.48 9.53 11.82
N GLY A 235 29.41 8.25 11.44
CA GLY A 235 29.52 7.11 12.36
C GLY A 235 28.23 6.70 13.07
N ASN A 236 27.16 7.51 13.00
CA ASN A 236 25.87 7.17 13.59
C ASN A 236 24.96 6.49 12.57
N GLY A 237 24.96 5.16 12.60
CA GLY A 237 24.15 4.37 11.68
C GLY A 237 22.64 4.57 11.81
N TRP A 238 22.14 4.88 13.01
CA TRP A 238 20.72 5.16 13.22
C TRP A 238 20.31 6.45 12.51
N HIS A 239 21.13 7.50 12.57
CA HIS A 239 20.87 8.76 11.86
C HIS A 239 20.87 8.57 10.35
N LEU A 240 21.75 7.71 9.83
CA LEU A 240 21.81 7.41 8.40
C LEU A 240 20.55 6.72 7.89
N LEU A 241 20.01 5.75 8.65
CA LEU A 241 18.77 5.06 8.26
C LEU A 241 17.53 5.95 8.48
N HIS A 242 17.49 6.65 9.62
CA HIS A 242 16.30 7.34 10.13
C HIS A 242 16.21 8.79 9.63
N SER A 243 16.25 8.98 8.31
CA SER A 243 16.05 10.31 7.72
C SER A 243 14.65 10.89 7.99
N ALA A 244 14.48 12.18 7.71
CA ALA A 244 13.20 12.90 7.85
C ALA A 244 12.00 12.21 7.17
N LEU A 245 12.26 11.48 6.08
CA LEU A 245 11.23 10.83 5.28
C LEU A 245 11.08 9.34 5.54
N TRP A 246 11.94 8.73 6.37
CA TRP A 246 11.99 7.28 6.52
C TRP A 246 10.69 6.69 7.08
N ASN A 247 10.27 7.10 8.28
CA ASN A 247 9.01 6.64 8.89
C ASN A 247 7.77 6.88 8.02
N PRO A 248 7.51 8.10 7.51
CA PRO A 248 6.32 8.31 6.70
C PRO A 248 6.36 7.54 5.39
N LEU A 249 7.54 7.36 4.78
CA LEU A 249 7.70 6.55 3.57
C LEU A 249 7.42 5.08 3.86
N ASN A 250 7.91 4.55 4.99
CA ASN A 250 7.66 3.18 5.43
C ASN A 250 6.18 2.88 5.61
N VAL A 251 5.46 3.74 6.33
CA VAL A 251 4.01 3.57 6.54
C VAL A 251 3.25 3.68 5.22
N HIS A 252 3.60 4.66 4.37
CA HIS A 252 2.97 4.79 3.06
C HIS A 252 3.21 3.57 2.17
N ARG A 253 4.44 3.07 2.12
CA ARG A 253 4.80 1.92 1.27
C ARG A 253 4.22 0.62 1.78
N LEU A 254 4.20 0.37 3.09
CA LEU A 254 3.56 -0.83 3.64
C LEU A 254 2.08 -0.91 3.22
N LEU A 255 1.34 0.19 3.33
CA LEU A 255 -0.06 0.25 2.88
C LEU A 255 -0.17 0.08 1.34
N ALA A 256 0.77 0.66 0.59
CA ALA A 256 0.83 0.50 -0.87
C ALA A 256 1.12 -0.92 -1.32
N ASP A 257 2.00 -1.63 -0.63
CA ASP A 257 2.35 -3.01 -0.92
C ASP A 257 1.13 -3.91 -0.69
N ILE A 258 0.43 -3.74 0.45
CA ILE A 258 -0.85 -4.43 0.72
C ILE A 258 -1.87 -4.19 -0.40
N MET A 259 -2.01 -2.95 -0.87
CA MET A 259 -2.95 -2.63 -1.93
C MET A 259 -2.52 -3.18 -3.29
N SER A 260 -1.21 -3.19 -3.57
CA SER A 260 -0.65 -3.77 -4.80
C SER A 260 -0.88 -5.28 -4.85
N GLY A 261 -0.54 -5.99 -3.76
CA GLY A 261 -0.81 -7.43 -3.67
C GLY A 261 -2.30 -7.74 -3.76
N GLY A 262 -3.13 -6.97 -3.07
CA GLY A 262 -4.58 -7.07 -3.15
C GLY A 262 -5.11 -6.87 -4.57
N ALA A 263 -4.62 -5.86 -5.29
CA ALA A 263 -4.97 -5.59 -6.69
C ALA A 263 -4.63 -6.76 -7.62
N VAL A 264 -3.47 -7.40 -7.45
CA VAL A 264 -3.08 -8.58 -8.26
C VAL A 264 -4.01 -9.75 -8.01
N VAL A 265 -4.33 -10.05 -6.74
CA VAL A 265 -5.27 -11.14 -6.40
C VAL A 265 -6.69 -10.83 -6.88
N LEU A 266 -7.12 -9.56 -6.80
CA LEU A 266 -8.39 -9.10 -7.34
C LEU A 266 -8.50 -9.31 -8.86
N ALA A 267 -7.48 -8.90 -9.60
CA ALA A 267 -7.44 -9.11 -11.05
C ALA A 267 -7.44 -10.61 -11.41
N TYR A 268 -6.71 -11.43 -10.65
CA TYR A 268 -6.74 -12.88 -10.82
C TYR A 268 -8.12 -13.46 -10.57
N ALA A 269 -8.79 -13.05 -9.49
CA ALA A 269 -10.14 -13.48 -9.17
C ALA A 269 -11.12 -13.09 -10.28
N CYS A 270 -11.04 -11.86 -10.81
CA CYS A 270 -11.85 -11.44 -11.96
C CYS A 270 -11.57 -12.27 -13.21
N TYR A 271 -10.29 -12.48 -13.56
CA TYR A 271 -9.90 -13.29 -14.71
C TYR A 271 -10.50 -14.70 -14.60
N ARG A 272 -10.30 -15.36 -13.45
CA ARG A 272 -10.82 -16.70 -13.21
C ARG A 272 -12.34 -16.72 -13.17
N PHE A 273 -13.01 -15.73 -12.60
CA PHE A 273 -14.46 -15.62 -12.63
C PHE A 273 -15.02 -15.63 -14.07
N PHE A 274 -14.35 -14.92 -15.00
CA PHE A 274 -14.75 -14.87 -16.41
C PHE A 274 -14.39 -16.15 -17.19
N THR A 275 -13.29 -16.81 -16.87
CA THR A 275 -12.86 -18.04 -17.56
C THR A 275 -13.42 -19.32 -16.94
N SER A 276 -14.05 -19.24 -15.76
CA SER A 276 -14.62 -20.39 -15.04
C SER A 276 -15.71 -21.08 -15.86
N LYS A 277 -15.62 -22.40 -15.98
CA LYS A 277 -16.60 -23.23 -16.69
C LYS A 277 -17.70 -23.77 -15.78
N SER A 278 -17.44 -23.88 -14.48
CA SER A 278 -18.40 -24.36 -13.49
C SER A 278 -18.92 -23.22 -12.61
N ASP A 279 -20.18 -23.35 -12.17
CA ASP A 279 -20.78 -22.40 -11.24
C ASP A 279 -20.08 -22.40 -9.87
N GLY A 280 -19.54 -23.55 -9.43
CA GLY A 280 -18.77 -23.66 -8.19
C GLY A 280 -17.45 -22.88 -8.24
N GLU A 281 -16.70 -23.01 -9.32
CA GLU A 281 -15.46 -22.25 -9.55
C GLU A 281 -15.74 -20.75 -9.62
N ARG A 282 -16.79 -20.36 -10.36
CA ARG A 282 -17.21 -18.95 -10.44
C ARG A 282 -17.60 -18.39 -9.08
N ALA A 283 -18.30 -19.18 -8.26
CA ALA A 283 -18.66 -18.80 -6.90
C ALA A 283 -17.42 -18.63 -5.99
N TYR A 284 -16.44 -19.51 -6.13
CA TYR A 284 -15.18 -19.41 -5.40
C TYR A 284 -14.43 -18.11 -5.72
N PHE A 285 -14.23 -17.80 -7.00
CA PHE A 285 -13.51 -16.58 -7.38
C PHE A 285 -14.29 -15.30 -7.10
N ASP A 286 -15.62 -15.35 -7.08
CA ASP A 286 -16.42 -14.24 -6.56
C ASP A 286 -16.15 -13.97 -5.08
N TRP A 287 -16.08 -15.04 -4.27
CA TRP A 287 -15.72 -14.95 -2.86
C TRP A 287 -14.29 -14.44 -2.65
N VAL A 288 -13.30 -14.96 -3.39
CA VAL A 288 -11.91 -14.48 -3.34
C VAL A 288 -11.85 -12.98 -3.66
N GLY A 289 -12.54 -12.55 -4.73
CA GLY A 289 -12.61 -11.13 -5.11
C GLY A 289 -13.19 -10.26 -4.00
N TYR A 290 -14.22 -10.71 -3.29
CA TYR A 290 -14.78 -9.99 -2.15
C TYR A 290 -13.79 -9.89 -0.97
N ILE A 291 -13.14 -11.00 -0.59
CA ILE A 291 -12.18 -11.02 0.53
C ILE A 291 -11.02 -10.07 0.25
N PHE A 292 -10.44 -10.13 -0.95
CA PHE A 292 -9.31 -9.29 -1.30
C PHE A 292 -9.67 -7.83 -1.55
N LEU A 293 -10.91 -7.54 -1.96
CA LEU A 293 -11.40 -6.17 -1.96
C LEU A 293 -11.43 -5.63 -0.53
N PHE A 294 -11.94 -6.40 0.43
CA PHE A 294 -11.98 -5.98 1.82
C PHE A 294 -10.57 -5.70 2.39
N VAL A 295 -9.61 -6.61 2.15
CA VAL A 295 -8.20 -6.40 2.54
C VAL A 295 -7.63 -5.13 1.90
N THR A 296 -7.87 -4.93 0.61
CA THR A 296 -7.42 -3.73 -0.13
C THR A 296 -8.04 -2.46 0.42
N VAL A 297 -9.34 -2.47 0.75
CA VAL A 297 -10.03 -1.32 1.34
C VAL A 297 -9.47 -0.99 2.72
N CYS A 298 -9.18 -1.99 3.56
CA CYS A 298 -8.56 -1.77 4.86
C CYS A 298 -7.21 -1.02 4.78
N ALA A 299 -6.43 -1.24 3.71
CA ALA A 299 -5.20 -0.48 3.46
C ALA A 299 -5.45 0.86 2.73
N LEU A 300 -6.48 0.94 1.87
CA LEU A 300 -6.86 2.16 1.15
C LEU A 300 -7.36 3.26 2.09
N LEU A 301 -8.17 2.94 3.10
CA LEU A 301 -8.74 3.92 4.02
C LEU A 301 -7.67 4.79 4.75
N PRO A 302 -6.60 4.21 5.33
CA PRO A 302 -5.53 5.00 5.95
C PRO A 302 -4.52 5.59 4.95
N MET A 303 -4.51 5.16 3.68
CA MET A 303 -3.49 5.57 2.71
C MET A 303 -3.41 7.09 2.47
N PRO A 304 -4.53 7.83 2.29
CA PRO A 304 -4.45 9.28 2.17
C PRO A 304 -3.76 9.94 3.36
N ILE A 305 -4.02 9.46 4.57
CA ILE A 305 -3.40 9.97 5.81
C ILE A 305 -1.88 9.74 5.78
N ALA A 306 -1.44 8.53 5.41
CA ALA A 306 -0.02 8.21 5.26
C ALA A 306 0.65 9.08 4.18
N GLY A 307 -0.02 9.30 3.04
CA GLY A 307 0.45 10.21 1.98
C GLY A 307 0.57 11.66 2.44
N TYR A 308 -0.38 12.16 3.25
CA TYR A 308 -0.30 13.48 3.84
C TYR A 308 0.84 13.63 4.83
N TRP A 309 1.07 12.61 5.67
CA TRP A 309 2.19 12.61 6.59
C TRP A 309 3.52 12.66 5.84
N LEU A 310 3.65 11.91 4.75
CA LEU A 310 4.81 11.97 3.88
C LEU A 310 5.00 13.35 3.26
N MET A 311 3.97 13.96 2.67
CA MET A 311 4.11 15.30 2.09
C MET A 311 4.39 16.37 3.12
N ARG A 312 3.77 16.31 4.30
CA ARG A 312 4.11 17.22 5.42
C ARG A 312 5.60 17.13 5.77
N SER A 313 6.16 15.92 5.80
CA SER A 313 7.56 15.69 6.12
C SER A 313 8.49 16.22 5.01
N VAL A 314 8.10 16.09 3.74
CA VAL A 314 8.81 16.72 2.61
C VAL A 314 8.84 18.25 2.75
N TYR A 315 7.69 18.89 3.02
CA TYR A 315 7.64 20.34 3.22
C TYR A 315 8.43 20.83 4.43
N ALA A 316 8.50 20.02 5.49
CA ALA A 316 9.28 20.33 6.69
C ALA A 316 10.78 20.23 6.43
N PHE A 317 11.20 19.27 5.60
CA PHE A 317 12.59 19.11 5.19
C PHE A 317 13.03 20.16 4.16
N SER A 318 12.30 20.27 3.04
CA SER A 318 12.60 21.23 1.97
C SER A 318 11.32 21.81 1.38
N GLN A 319 11.12 23.12 1.57
CA GLN A 319 10.01 23.84 0.96
C GLN A 319 10.09 23.83 -0.57
N SER A 320 11.29 23.92 -1.14
CA SER A 320 11.50 23.86 -2.59
C SER A 320 11.02 22.53 -3.19
N MET A 321 11.38 21.41 -2.55
CA MET A 321 10.92 20.08 -2.96
C MET A 321 9.39 19.95 -2.83
N GLY A 322 8.83 20.40 -1.71
CA GLY A 322 7.39 20.36 -1.47
C GLY A 322 6.60 21.18 -2.51
N VAL A 323 7.05 22.39 -2.81
CA VAL A 323 6.44 23.26 -3.83
C VAL A 323 6.58 22.64 -5.22
N THR A 324 7.76 22.13 -5.58
CA THR A 324 7.99 21.46 -6.87
C THR A 324 7.02 20.30 -7.11
N MET A 325 6.76 19.50 -6.07
CA MET A 325 5.85 18.36 -6.13
C MET A 325 4.39 18.79 -6.25
N MET A 326 3.88 19.66 -5.36
CA MET A 326 2.43 19.90 -5.23
C MET A 326 1.91 21.21 -5.84
N GLY A 327 2.78 22.20 -6.08
CA GLY A 327 2.39 23.52 -6.58
C GLY A 327 3.18 24.00 -7.81
N GLY A 328 4.22 23.26 -8.22
CA GLY A 328 5.11 23.58 -9.34
C GLY A 328 4.98 22.58 -10.49
N LEU A 329 6.13 22.18 -11.04
CA LEU A 329 6.26 21.36 -12.25
C LEU A 329 5.40 20.08 -12.24
N LEU A 330 5.27 19.42 -11.07
CA LEU A 330 4.62 18.12 -10.97
C LEU A 330 3.13 18.20 -10.55
N THR A 331 2.55 19.39 -10.43
CA THR A 331 1.19 19.59 -9.91
C THR A 331 0.13 18.82 -10.69
N TRP A 332 0.24 18.79 -12.03
CA TRP A 332 -0.72 18.05 -12.85
C TRP A 332 -0.62 16.53 -12.69
N LEU A 333 0.57 16.00 -12.38
CA LEU A 333 0.72 14.58 -12.02
C LEU A 333 -0.03 14.29 -10.71
N PHE A 334 -0.01 15.20 -9.74
CA PHE A 334 -0.83 15.09 -8.52
C PHE A 334 -2.34 15.19 -8.78
N VAL A 335 -2.76 15.95 -9.79
CA VAL A 335 -4.18 15.99 -10.21
C VAL A 335 -4.59 14.66 -10.82
N VAL A 336 -3.75 14.07 -11.68
CA VAL A 336 -4.01 12.73 -12.23
C VAL A 336 -4.01 11.66 -11.13
N GLN A 337 -3.09 11.73 -10.17
CA GLN A 337 -3.11 10.88 -8.99
C GLN A 337 -4.42 11.02 -8.22
N ALA A 338 -4.87 12.25 -7.98
CA ALA A 338 -6.12 12.54 -7.28
C ALA A 338 -7.33 11.93 -8.02
N LEU A 339 -7.34 11.99 -9.35
CA LEU A 339 -8.35 11.34 -10.20
C LEU A 339 -8.38 9.84 -10.03
N LEU A 340 -7.22 9.20 -10.05
CA LEU A 340 -7.15 7.74 -9.91
C LEU A 340 -7.55 7.28 -8.51
N ILE A 341 -7.10 7.97 -7.45
CA ILE A 341 -7.57 7.68 -6.08
C ILE A 341 -9.09 7.84 -5.99
N GLY A 342 -9.64 8.88 -6.61
CA GLY A 342 -11.07 9.06 -6.75
C GLY A 342 -11.79 7.90 -7.44
N ALA A 343 -11.26 7.47 -8.58
CA ALA A 343 -11.74 6.31 -9.31
C ALA A 343 -11.66 5.02 -8.49
N LEU A 344 -10.65 4.88 -7.62
CA LEU A 344 -10.54 3.75 -6.71
C LEU A 344 -11.68 3.74 -5.68
N PHE A 345 -11.95 4.87 -5.02
CA PHE A 345 -13.08 4.98 -4.09
C PHE A 345 -14.43 4.75 -4.79
N LEU A 346 -14.64 5.34 -5.97
CA LEU A 346 -15.85 5.10 -6.74
C LEU A 346 -15.98 3.64 -7.17
N GLY A 347 -14.91 3.01 -7.64
CA GLY A 347 -14.87 1.62 -8.07
C GLY A 347 -15.19 0.65 -6.92
N VAL A 348 -14.61 0.88 -5.74
CA VAL A 348 -14.93 0.12 -4.51
C VAL A 348 -16.43 0.24 -4.19
N ASN A 349 -16.96 1.45 -4.13
CA ASN A 349 -18.37 1.67 -3.78
C ASN A 349 -19.32 1.12 -4.83
N TYR A 350 -18.95 1.25 -6.11
CA TYR A 350 -19.70 0.65 -7.22
C TYR A 350 -19.72 -0.87 -7.12
N TYR A 351 -18.58 -1.52 -6.83
CA TYR A 351 -18.55 -2.96 -6.60
C TYR A 351 -19.43 -3.38 -5.41
N ILE A 352 -19.35 -2.67 -4.28
CA ILE A 352 -20.19 -2.95 -3.10
C ILE A 352 -21.67 -2.84 -3.45
N TRP A 353 -22.04 -1.82 -4.22
CA TRP A 353 -23.39 -1.63 -4.73
C TRP A 353 -23.83 -2.79 -5.64
N GLN A 354 -23.00 -3.20 -6.58
CA GLN A 354 -23.29 -4.35 -7.46
C GLN A 354 -23.39 -5.67 -6.69
N SER A 355 -22.62 -5.80 -5.63
CA SER A 355 -22.64 -6.96 -4.74
C SER A 355 -23.95 -7.08 -3.95
N MET A 356 -24.80 -6.04 -3.90
CA MET A 356 -26.15 -6.16 -3.31
C MET A 356 -27.03 -7.14 -4.10
N ALA A 357 -26.82 -7.29 -5.40
CA ALA A 357 -27.63 -8.17 -6.25
C ALA A 357 -27.49 -9.66 -5.89
N ARG A 358 -26.37 -10.06 -5.26
CA ARG A 358 -26.15 -11.43 -4.76
C ARG A 358 -26.62 -11.65 -3.32
N ILE A 359 -27.28 -10.66 -2.71
CA ILE A 359 -27.69 -10.70 -1.29
C ILE A 359 -29.20 -10.55 -1.18
N LYS A 360 -29.86 -11.59 -0.66
CA LYS A 360 -31.30 -11.56 -0.39
C LYS A 360 -31.62 -10.51 0.68
N GLY A 361 -32.49 -9.55 0.37
CA GLY A 361 -32.82 -8.40 1.22
C GLY A 361 -32.01 -7.13 0.94
N GLY A 362 -30.99 -7.19 0.07
CA GLY A 362 -30.16 -6.05 -0.30
C GLY A 362 -30.92 -4.93 -1.04
N GLU A 363 -32.04 -5.25 -1.68
CA GLU A 363 -32.92 -4.29 -2.39
C GLU A 363 -33.37 -3.14 -1.49
N ARG A 364 -33.55 -3.37 -0.18
CA ARG A 364 -33.89 -2.33 0.79
C ARG A 364 -32.90 -1.15 0.79
N TYR A 365 -31.63 -1.42 0.49
CA TYR A 365 -30.58 -0.42 0.54
C TYR A 365 -30.31 0.25 -0.81
N GLN A 366 -30.96 -0.16 -1.90
CA GLN A 366 -30.73 0.36 -3.25
C GLN A 366 -30.80 1.90 -3.36
N PRO A 367 -31.87 2.56 -2.88
CA PRO A 367 -31.99 4.02 -2.99
C PRO A 367 -30.86 4.76 -2.25
N TYR A 368 -30.43 4.23 -1.11
CA TYR A 368 -29.36 4.83 -0.32
C TYR A 368 -28.02 4.79 -1.05
N TYR A 369 -27.72 3.72 -1.79
CA TYR A 369 -26.49 3.63 -2.58
C TYR A 369 -26.45 4.64 -3.73
N GLN A 370 -27.59 4.94 -4.36
CA GLN A 370 -27.66 5.97 -5.40
C GLN A 370 -27.32 7.36 -4.82
N ILE A 371 -27.87 7.68 -3.65
CA ILE A 371 -27.57 8.93 -2.93
C ILE A 371 -26.09 8.98 -2.52
N LEU A 372 -25.56 7.88 -1.95
CA LEU A 372 -24.15 7.77 -1.57
C LEU A 372 -23.22 7.95 -2.77
N LEU A 373 -23.54 7.35 -3.92
CA LEU A 373 -22.75 7.49 -5.14
C LEU A 373 -22.76 8.92 -5.68
N GLY A 374 -23.92 9.60 -5.61
CA GLY A 374 -24.03 11.03 -5.94
C GLY A 374 -23.16 11.89 -5.03
N ALA A 375 -23.22 11.66 -3.71
CA ALA A 375 -22.40 12.37 -2.73
C ALA A 375 -20.89 12.08 -2.90
N LEU A 376 -20.52 10.82 -3.18
CA LEU A 376 -19.13 10.45 -3.50
C LEU A 376 -18.64 11.15 -4.75
N THR A 377 -19.48 11.20 -5.80
CA THR A 377 -19.15 11.90 -7.05
C THR A 377 -18.95 13.40 -6.81
N LEU A 378 -19.80 14.04 -6.00
CA LEU A 378 -19.63 15.44 -5.63
C LEU A 378 -18.33 15.69 -4.85
N ALA A 379 -18.04 14.87 -3.84
CA ALA A 379 -16.80 14.95 -3.09
C ALA A 379 -15.58 14.72 -4.02
N LEU A 380 -15.70 13.81 -4.99
CA LEU A 380 -14.67 13.63 -6.00
C LEU A 380 -14.47 14.88 -6.84
N PHE A 381 -15.52 15.54 -7.34
CA PHE A 381 -15.36 16.79 -8.10
C PHE A 381 -14.60 17.86 -7.31
N VAL A 382 -14.90 18.01 -6.02
CA VAL A 382 -14.13 18.92 -5.14
C VAL A 382 -12.66 18.50 -5.06
N TRP A 383 -12.39 17.21 -4.87
CA TRP A 383 -11.03 16.66 -4.79
C TRP A 383 -10.22 16.81 -6.08
N LEU A 384 -10.87 16.66 -7.24
CA LEU A 384 -10.27 16.75 -8.58
C LEU A 384 -9.87 18.17 -8.97
N THR A 385 -10.45 19.18 -8.33
CA THR A 385 -10.29 20.55 -8.78
C THR A 385 -8.83 20.99 -8.62
N PRO A 386 -8.15 21.43 -9.70
CA PRO A 386 -6.74 21.78 -9.64
C PRO A 386 -6.54 23.17 -9.03
N HIS A 387 -5.35 23.42 -8.48
CA HIS A 387 -4.99 24.73 -7.92
C HIS A 387 -4.66 25.76 -9.00
N THR A 388 -4.15 25.28 -10.14
CA THR A 388 -3.87 26.05 -11.35
C THR A 388 -4.55 25.36 -12.54
N VAL A 389 -5.23 26.14 -13.38
CA VAL A 389 -5.88 25.63 -14.59
C VAL A 389 -4.94 25.85 -15.78
N LEU A 390 -4.96 24.95 -16.76
CA LEU A 390 -4.19 25.14 -18.01
C LEU A 390 -4.79 26.32 -18.76
N MET A 391 -4.01 27.39 -18.86
CA MET A 391 -4.46 28.69 -19.34
C MET A 391 -3.39 29.32 -20.23
N SER A 392 -3.84 29.97 -21.30
CA SER A 392 -3.02 30.81 -22.16
C SER A 392 -2.54 32.06 -21.41
N ALA A 393 -1.46 32.68 -21.90
CA ALA A 393 -0.95 33.92 -21.31
C ALA A 393 -2.00 35.05 -21.28
N GLY A 394 -2.90 35.08 -22.27
CA GLY A 394 -4.02 36.04 -22.32
C GLY A 394 -5.05 35.81 -21.22
N GLU A 395 -5.39 34.55 -20.94
CA GLU A 395 -6.31 34.18 -19.85
C GLU A 395 -5.71 34.47 -18.47
N VAL A 396 -4.43 34.14 -18.26
CA VAL A 396 -3.69 34.47 -17.02
C VAL A 396 -3.72 35.98 -16.74
N LYS A 397 -3.50 36.79 -17.79
CA LYS A 397 -3.58 38.25 -17.69
C LYS A 397 -5.00 38.72 -17.38
N ALA A 398 -6.01 38.13 -18.03
CA ALA A 398 -7.42 38.49 -17.84
C ALA A 398 -7.94 38.19 -16.43
N MET A 399 -7.44 37.13 -15.78
CA MET A 399 -7.83 36.80 -14.39
C MET A 399 -7.01 37.53 -13.33
N GLY A 400 -5.98 38.28 -13.71
CA GLY A 400 -5.12 38.99 -12.77
C GLY A 400 -4.15 38.10 -11.98
N GLY A 401 -3.89 36.86 -12.45
CA GLY A 401 -2.96 35.96 -11.79
C GLY A 401 -2.97 34.53 -12.34
N ALA A 402 -2.03 33.71 -11.85
CA ALA A 402 -1.89 32.30 -12.25
C ALA A 402 -2.96 31.36 -11.65
N GLN A 403 -3.83 31.87 -10.79
CA GLN A 403 -4.85 31.10 -10.09
C GLN A 403 -6.22 31.73 -10.32
N HIS A 404 -7.20 30.90 -10.70
CA HIS A 404 -8.58 31.35 -10.84
C HIS A 404 -9.19 31.64 -9.45
N PRO A 405 -9.82 32.81 -9.22
CA PRO A 405 -10.27 33.25 -7.88
C PRO A 405 -11.21 32.27 -7.15
N VAL A 406 -12.05 31.55 -7.90
CA VAL A 406 -12.98 30.54 -7.37
C VAL A 406 -12.38 29.12 -7.40
N VAL A 407 -12.06 28.61 -8.60
CA VAL A 407 -11.54 27.25 -8.81
C VAL A 407 -10.25 26.98 -8.05
N GLY A 408 -9.33 27.96 -8.00
CA GLY A 408 -8.06 27.82 -7.29
C GLY A 408 -8.22 27.51 -5.81
N ASN A 409 -9.30 27.98 -5.17
CA ASN A 409 -9.58 27.67 -3.76
C ASN A 409 -9.85 26.18 -3.55
N TYR A 410 -10.54 25.51 -4.45
CA TYR A 410 -10.80 24.06 -4.32
C TYR A 410 -9.52 23.22 -4.56
N GLY A 411 -8.51 23.79 -5.22
CA GLY A 411 -7.22 23.14 -5.39
C GLY A 411 -6.31 23.17 -4.15
N VAL A 412 -6.66 23.92 -3.10
CA VAL A 412 -5.84 23.99 -1.88
C VAL A 412 -6.02 22.75 -1.01
N MET A 413 -5.00 22.49 -0.17
CA MET A 413 -5.00 21.34 0.74
C MET A 413 -6.22 21.25 1.65
N SER A 414 -6.83 22.36 2.04
CA SER A 414 -8.01 22.36 2.90
C SER A 414 -9.21 21.67 2.25
N ALA A 415 -9.52 22.05 1.00
CA ALA A 415 -10.63 21.50 0.24
C ALA A 415 -10.40 20.02 -0.08
N LYS A 416 -9.17 19.69 -0.50
CA LYS A 416 -8.77 18.30 -0.76
C LYS A 416 -8.94 17.45 0.50
N ASN A 417 -8.28 17.80 1.61
CA ASN A 417 -8.37 17.02 2.86
C ASN A 417 -9.82 16.77 3.29
N GLY A 418 -10.68 17.80 3.19
CA GLY A 418 -12.11 17.64 3.43
C GLY A 418 -12.74 16.58 2.54
N ALA A 419 -12.62 16.76 1.23
CA ALA A 419 -13.23 15.89 0.24
C ALA A 419 -12.84 14.40 0.40
N ILE A 420 -11.56 14.07 0.66
CA ILE A 420 -11.18 12.66 0.87
C ILE A 420 -11.69 12.07 2.18
N ASN A 421 -11.73 12.86 3.26
CA ASN A 421 -12.31 12.38 4.50
C ASN A 421 -13.82 12.12 4.33
N ILE A 422 -14.52 12.96 3.55
CA ILE A 422 -15.91 12.70 3.16
C ILE A 422 -16.02 11.42 2.31
N LEU A 423 -15.15 11.23 1.30
CA LEU A 423 -15.11 10.00 0.49
C LEU A 423 -14.93 8.75 1.36
N ILE A 424 -14.00 8.80 2.31
CA ILE A 424 -13.71 7.71 3.25
C ILE A 424 -14.93 7.42 4.14
N LEU A 425 -15.55 8.45 4.73
CA LEU A 425 -16.74 8.32 5.56
C LEU A 425 -17.91 7.71 4.78
N LEU A 426 -18.19 8.21 3.58
CA LEU A 426 -19.25 7.67 2.71
C LEU A 426 -18.97 6.21 2.32
N THR A 427 -17.72 5.86 2.04
CA THR A 427 -17.30 4.48 1.76
C THR A 427 -17.53 3.57 2.96
N SER A 428 -17.21 4.04 4.17
CA SER A 428 -17.49 3.29 5.39
C SER A 428 -18.99 3.09 5.62
N LEU A 429 -19.81 4.08 5.29
CA LEU A 429 -21.26 3.99 5.38
C LEU A 429 -21.84 2.98 4.36
N SER A 430 -21.34 2.97 3.12
CA SER A 430 -21.63 1.91 2.14
C SER A 430 -21.34 0.53 2.72
N PHE A 431 -20.18 0.35 3.35
CA PHE A 431 -19.82 -0.92 3.97
C PHE A 431 -20.76 -1.32 5.13
N LEU A 432 -21.23 -0.37 5.95
CA LEU A 432 -22.24 -0.65 6.98
C LEU A 432 -23.55 -1.13 6.39
N TYR A 433 -24.04 -0.51 5.31
CA TYR A 433 -25.23 -0.98 4.60
C TYR A 433 -25.03 -2.36 4.00
N TYR A 434 -23.87 -2.62 3.39
CA TYR A 434 -23.51 -3.94 2.89
C TYR A 434 -23.64 -5.03 3.96
N ARG A 435 -23.06 -4.80 5.15
CA ARG A 435 -23.11 -5.76 6.27
C ARG A 435 -24.51 -6.00 6.83
N ARG A 436 -25.45 -5.08 6.60
CA ARG A 436 -26.83 -5.17 7.06
C ARG A 436 -27.76 -5.77 6.00
N ALA A 437 -27.31 -5.94 4.76
CA ALA A 437 -28.18 -6.25 3.62
C ALA A 437 -28.99 -7.55 3.77
N ASN A 438 -28.40 -8.62 4.31
CA ASN A 438 -29.11 -9.88 4.59
C ASN A 438 -29.51 -10.07 6.05
N ARG A 439 -29.42 -9.03 6.90
CA ARG A 439 -29.58 -9.17 8.35
C ARG A 439 -30.66 -8.23 8.90
N THR A 440 -31.61 -8.78 9.63
CA THR A 440 -32.49 -7.98 10.51
C THR A 440 -31.95 -8.03 11.94
N MET A 441 -31.65 -6.85 12.48
CA MET A 441 -31.20 -6.69 13.86
C MET A 441 -32.36 -6.95 14.83
N THR A 442 -32.10 -7.75 15.87
CA THR A 442 -33.10 -8.21 16.86
C THR A 442 -32.90 -7.62 18.25
N VAL A 443 -31.79 -6.91 18.49
CA VAL A 443 -31.48 -6.32 19.79
C VAL A 443 -32.48 -5.23 20.18
N SER A 444 -32.79 -5.08 21.46
CA SER A 444 -33.80 -4.12 21.95
C SER A 444 -33.44 -2.65 21.68
N TRP A 445 -32.14 -2.35 21.57
CA TRP A 445 -31.60 -0.99 21.42
C TRP A 445 -31.31 -0.58 19.97
N VAL A 446 -31.89 -1.26 18.96
CA VAL A 446 -31.66 -0.93 17.52
C VAL A 446 -31.93 0.54 17.21
N LYS A 447 -32.98 1.14 17.77
CA LYS A 447 -33.30 2.56 17.54
C LYS A 447 -32.17 3.47 18.06
N THR A 448 -31.75 3.26 19.30
CA THR A 448 -30.66 4.01 19.94
C THR A 448 -29.34 3.81 19.21
N GLY A 449 -29.02 2.58 18.81
CA GLY A 449 -27.79 2.27 18.06
C GLY A 449 -27.75 2.92 16.68
N ASN A 450 -28.87 2.92 15.96
CA ASN A 450 -28.98 3.62 14.67
C ASN A 450 -28.88 5.14 14.85
N LEU A 451 -29.51 5.71 15.88
CA LEU A 451 -29.38 7.12 16.22
C LEU A 451 -27.93 7.47 16.56
N ALA A 452 -27.25 6.65 17.35
CA ALA A 452 -25.83 6.85 17.69
C ALA A 452 -24.93 6.83 16.44
N ILE A 453 -25.11 5.85 15.54
CA ILE A 453 -24.36 5.82 14.27
C ILE A 453 -24.69 7.05 13.42
N GLY A 454 -25.96 7.42 13.30
CA GLY A 454 -26.38 8.62 12.56
C GLY A 454 -25.75 9.90 13.10
N MET A 455 -25.74 10.06 14.44
CA MET A 455 -25.09 11.20 15.11
C MET A 455 -23.57 11.20 14.90
N LEU A 456 -22.90 10.04 15.00
CA LEU A 456 -21.47 9.93 14.73
C LEU A 456 -21.11 10.40 13.33
N PHE A 457 -21.85 9.95 12.31
CA PHE A 457 -21.63 10.41 10.94
C PHE A 457 -21.97 11.89 10.76
N ALA A 458 -23.07 12.36 11.32
CA ALA A 458 -23.46 13.78 11.22
C ALA A 458 -22.41 14.71 11.85
N VAL A 459 -21.99 14.43 13.09
CA VAL A 459 -20.94 15.19 13.78
C VAL A 459 -19.61 15.07 13.05
N GLY A 460 -19.26 13.87 12.57
CA GLY A 460 -18.05 13.64 11.78
C GLY A 460 -18.00 14.48 10.50
N PHE A 461 -19.10 14.46 9.71
CA PHE A 461 -19.23 15.27 8.51
C PHE A 461 -19.14 16.77 8.82
N LEU A 462 -19.88 17.24 9.82
CA LEU A 462 -19.85 18.64 10.24
C LEU A 462 -18.44 19.07 10.65
N ASN A 463 -17.74 18.27 11.45
CA ASN A 463 -16.39 18.60 11.90
C ASN A 463 -15.38 18.62 10.74
N VAL A 464 -15.42 17.63 9.84
CA VAL A 464 -14.54 17.58 8.65
C VAL A 464 -14.79 18.76 7.74
N ILE A 465 -16.05 19.09 7.44
CA ILE A 465 -16.42 20.23 6.61
C ILE A 465 -16.00 21.53 7.29
N TRP A 466 -16.28 21.69 8.58
CA TRP A 466 -15.89 22.86 9.36
C TRP A 466 -14.37 23.08 9.34
N LEU A 467 -13.56 22.06 9.63
CA LEU A 467 -12.10 22.16 9.59
C LEU A 467 -11.60 22.51 8.18
N SER A 468 -12.28 22.02 7.14
CA SER A 468 -11.94 22.32 5.75
C SER A 468 -12.27 23.77 5.38
N LEU A 469 -13.38 24.30 5.89
CA LEU A 469 -13.73 25.71 5.74
C LEU A 469 -12.79 26.62 6.54
N TYR A 470 -12.52 26.25 7.79
CA TYR A 470 -11.61 26.98 8.67
C TYR A 470 -10.19 27.08 8.08
N GLY A 471 -9.71 26.01 7.44
CA GLY A 471 -8.39 26.01 6.83
C GLY A 471 -8.21 27.04 5.71
N PHE A 472 -9.27 27.54 5.07
CA PHE A 472 -9.16 28.64 4.10
C PHE A 472 -8.64 29.93 4.72
N TYR A 473 -8.93 30.18 6.01
CA TYR A 473 -8.51 31.37 6.75
C TYR A 473 -7.10 31.25 7.34
N LEU A 474 -6.45 30.07 7.22
CA LEU A 474 -5.12 29.82 7.76
C LEU A 474 -4.01 29.92 6.71
N PRO A 475 -2.80 30.36 7.11
CA PRO A 475 -1.60 30.28 6.28
C PRO A 475 -1.27 28.83 5.87
N ALA A 476 -0.73 28.63 4.67
CA ALA A 476 -0.49 27.31 4.07
C ALA A 476 0.34 26.37 4.98
N LYS A 477 1.40 26.90 5.63
CA LYS A 477 2.26 26.13 6.55
C LYS A 477 1.48 25.50 7.73
N VAL A 478 0.47 26.21 8.24
CA VAL A 478 -0.34 25.76 9.39
C VAL A 478 -1.51 24.91 8.90
N ARG A 479 -2.12 25.27 7.76
CA ARG A 479 -3.24 24.57 7.14
C ARG A 479 -2.98 23.06 6.93
N VAL A 480 -1.76 22.68 6.53
CA VAL A 480 -1.39 21.27 6.35
C VAL A 480 -1.56 20.45 7.63
N GLY A 481 -1.40 21.07 8.80
CA GLY A 481 -1.60 20.44 10.11
C GLY A 481 -3.04 20.02 10.41
N LEU A 482 -4.04 20.63 9.75
CA LEU A 482 -5.45 20.26 9.91
C LEU A 482 -5.80 18.86 9.37
N SER A 483 -4.91 18.24 8.60
CA SER A 483 -5.06 16.85 8.15
C SER A 483 -5.18 15.87 9.32
N ALA A 484 -4.40 16.05 10.40
CA ALA A 484 -4.40 15.16 11.55
C ALA A 484 -5.74 15.13 12.32
N PRO A 485 -6.33 16.26 12.75
CA PRO A 485 -7.63 16.24 13.43
C PRO A 485 -8.77 15.74 12.53
N GLN A 486 -8.74 16.02 11.23
CA GLN A 486 -9.70 15.43 10.28
C GLN A 486 -9.56 13.91 10.21
N ALA A 487 -8.32 13.41 10.11
CA ALA A 487 -8.04 11.98 10.09
C ALA A 487 -8.49 11.28 11.38
N VAL A 488 -8.22 11.85 12.55
CA VAL A 488 -8.68 11.34 13.84
C VAL A 488 -10.20 11.26 13.87
N THR A 489 -10.90 12.33 13.45
CA THR A 489 -12.36 12.34 13.37
C THR A 489 -12.88 11.20 12.51
N THR A 490 -12.33 11.06 11.30
CA THR A 490 -12.72 10.04 10.33
C THR A 490 -12.50 8.63 10.89
N LEU A 491 -11.32 8.36 11.46
CA LEU A 491 -11.01 7.06 12.06
C LEU A 491 -11.90 6.76 13.26
N THR A 492 -12.17 7.74 14.12
CA THR A 492 -13.08 7.58 15.27
C THR A 492 -14.48 7.22 14.79
N VAL A 493 -15.03 7.91 13.78
CA VAL A 493 -16.36 7.61 13.23
C VAL A 493 -16.40 6.21 12.63
N ILE A 494 -15.38 5.81 11.85
CA ILE A 494 -15.31 4.47 11.27
C ILE A 494 -15.27 3.40 12.36
N LEU A 495 -14.31 3.50 13.30
CA LEU A 495 -14.11 2.49 14.32
C LEU A 495 -15.34 2.38 15.24
N ALA A 496 -15.83 3.51 15.75
CA ALA A 496 -17.00 3.51 16.63
C ALA A 496 -18.25 2.98 15.91
N SER A 497 -18.53 3.42 14.68
CA SER A 497 -19.70 2.96 13.94
C SER A 497 -19.62 1.47 13.57
N VAL A 498 -18.44 0.96 13.19
CA VAL A 498 -18.23 -0.47 12.91
C VAL A 498 -18.39 -1.32 14.17
N LEU A 499 -17.89 -0.86 15.32
CA LEU A 499 -18.04 -1.55 16.60
C LEU A 499 -19.49 -1.56 17.08
N ILE A 500 -20.18 -0.42 17.05
CA ILE A 500 -21.61 -0.32 17.38
C ILE A 500 -22.42 -1.22 16.44
N ASN A 501 -22.16 -1.15 15.13
CA ASN A 501 -22.84 -1.98 14.16
C ASN A 501 -22.58 -3.48 14.39
N ARG A 502 -21.35 -3.87 14.73
CA ARG A 502 -21.03 -5.25 15.09
C ARG A 502 -21.82 -5.72 16.31
N ALA A 503 -21.93 -4.88 17.34
CA ALA A 503 -22.72 -5.19 18.54
C ALA A 503 -24.22 -5.30 18.22
N MET A 504 -24.75 -4.45 17.35
CA MET A 504 -26.16 -4.50 16.92
C MET A 504 -26.49 -5.72 16.06
N LEU A 505 -25.52 -6.25 15.32
CA LEU A 505 -25.69 -7.45 14.48
C LEU A 505 -25.58 -8.76 15.27
N LYS A 506 -25.28 -8.71 16.57
CA LYS A 506 -25.24 -9.89 17.43
C LYS A 506 -26.62 -10.52 17.49
N HIS A 507 -26.73 -11.82 17.17
CA HIS A 507 -27.99 -12.57 17.09
C HIS A 507 -29.01 -12.04 16.04
N ALA A 508 -28.53 -11.33 15.01
CA ALA A 508 -29.40 -10.88 13.92
C ALA A 508 -29.98 -12.07 13.13
N ILE A 509 -31.22 -11.92 12.66
CA ILE A 509 -31.86 -12.90 11.77
C ILE A 509 -31.26 -12.74 10.38
N VAL A 510 -30.72 -13.83 9.84
CA VAL A 510 -30.13 -13.87 8.50
C VAL A 510 -31.18 -14.36 7.50
N HIS A 511 -31.57 -13.51 6.54
CA HIS A 511 -32.65 -13.78 5.57
C HIS A 511 -32.26 -14.77 4.46
N GLY A 512 -30.97 -15.06 4.36
CA GLY A 512 -30.42 -16.01 3.41
C GLY A 512 -28.90 -15.89 3.25
N PRO A 513 -28.27 -16.93 2.71
CA PRO A 513 -26.85 -16.93 2.36
C PRO A 513 -26.55 -15.92 1.24
N VAL A 514 -25.28 -15.50 1.16
CA VAL A 514 -24.78 -14.78 -0.02
C VAL A 514 -24.69 -15.75 -1.20
N GLN A 515 -25.28 -15.38 -2.34
CA GLN A 515 -25.28 -16.19 -3.56
C GLN A 515 -24.02 -15.91 -4.39
N TRP A 516 -22.89 -16.44 -3.95
CA TRP A 516 -21.61 -16.30 -4.65
C TRP A 516 -21.70 -16.80 -6.10
N GLY A 517 -21.06 -16.08 -7.02
CA GLY A 517 -21.08 -16.39 -8.45
C GLY A 517 -22.24 -15.74 -9.22
N LYS A 518 -23.22 -15.16 -8.50
CA LYS A 518 -24.37 -14.44 -9.08
C LYS A 518 -24.22 -12.92 -9.09
N ILE A 519 -23.01 -12.39 -8.84
CA ILE A 519 -22.74 -10.96 -9.01
C ILE A 519 -22.86 -10.57 -10.50
N PRO A 520 -23.40 -9.37 -10.82
CA PRO A 520 -23.40 -8.86 -12.18
C PRO A 520 -21.99 -8.71 -12.75
N VAL A 521 -21.83 -9.03 -14.04
CA VAL A 521 -20.56 -8.88 -14.81
C VAL A 521 -19.95 -7.49 -14.63
N ARG A 522 -20.77 -6.44 -14.66
CA ARG A 522 -20.34 -5.05 -14.45
C ARG A 522 -19.61 -4.83 -13.12
N GLY A 523 -19.95 -5.57 -12.06
CA GLY A 523 -19.24 -5.51 -10.79
C GLY A 523 -17.81 -6.05 -10.91
N MET A 524 -17.64 -7.19 -11.58
CA MET A 524 -16.33 -7.82 -11.82
C MET A 524 -15.45 -7.01 -12.77
N VAL A 525 -16.04 -6.41 -13.81
CA VAL A 525 -15.31 -5.47 -14.69
C VAL A 525 -14.81 -4.25 -13.90
N GLY A 526 -15.66 -3.68 -13.03
CA GLY A 526 -15.25 -2.59 -12.14
C GLY A 526 -14.11 -2.97 -11.20
N LEU A 527 -14.14 -4.19 -10.67
CA LEU A 527 -13.09 -4.73 -9.80
C LEU A 527 -11.76 -4.96 -10.55
N PHE A 528 -11.83 -5.40 -11.81
CA PHE A 528 -10.65 -5.53 -12.67
C PHE A 528 -10.05 -4.15 -13.01
N GLY A 529 -10.89 -3.16 -13.33
CA GLY A 529 -10.47 -1.79 -13.55
C GLY A 529 -9.81 -1.15 -12.32
N LEU A 530 -10.27 -1.51 -11.11
CA LEU A 530 -9.66 -1.10 -9.85
C LEU A 530 -8.20 -1.55 -9.75
N ALA A 531 -7.91 -2.80 -10.13
CA ALA A 531 -6.56 -3.33 -10.11
C ALA A 531 -5.62 -2.57 -11.06
N ALA A 532 -6.09 -2.27 -12.27
CA ALA A 532 -5.32 -1.47 -13.23
C ALA A 532 -5.06 -0.04 -12.71
N ALA A 533 -6.08 0.61 -12.14
CA ALA A 533 -5.94 1.94 -11.56
C ALA A 533 -4.90 1.97 -10.42
N PHE A 534 -4.86 0.93 -9.56
CA PHE A 534 -3.85 0.82 -8.51
C PHE A 534 -2.42 0.73 -9.06
N THR A 535 -2.18 -0.16 -10.03
CA THR A 535 -0.85 -0.31 -10.63
C THR A 535 -0.38 1.00 -11.28
N TRP A 536 -1.29 1.72 -11.93
CA TRP A 536 -0.96 3.00 -12.55
C TRP A 536 -0.61 4.07 -11.51
N VAL A 537 -1.40 4.19 -10.42
CA VAL A 537 -1.08 5.09 -9.29
C VAL A 537 0.28 4.77 -8.69
N MET A 538 0.59 3.50 -8.47
CA MET A 538 1.86 3.08 -7.90
C MET A 538 3.06 3.50 -8.78
N GLY A 539 2.94 3.34 -10.10
CA GLY A 539 3.97 3.79 -11.04
C GLY A 539 4.13 5.31 -11.08
N LEU A 540 3.01 6.02 -11.15
CA LEU A 540 2.98 7.48 -11.11
C LEU A 540 3.63 8.04 -9.84
N MET A 541 3.33 7.45 -8.68
CA MET A 541 3.89 7.89 -7.41
C MET A 541 5.38 7.61 -7.27
N GLY A 542 5.86 6.49 -7.83
CA GLY A 542 7.29 6.22 -7.95
C GLY A 542 8.00 7.32 -8.74
N TYR A 543 7.43 7.71 -9.88
CA TYR A 543 7.94 8.79 -10.73
C TYR A 543 7.94 10.14 -10.01
N ILE A 544 6.81 10.56 -9.41
CA ILE A 544 6.69 11.84 -8.69
C ILE A 544 7.76 11.98 -7.59
N ARG A 545 8.02 10.92 -6.81
CA ARG A 545 9.05 10.94 -5.76
C ARG A 545 10.45 11.04 -6.35
N SER A 546 10.72 10.36 -7.46
CA SER A 546 12.01 10.44 -8.13
C SER A 546 12.26 11.83 -8.71
N SER A 547 11.29 12.38 -9.44
CA SER A 547 11.36 13.70 -10.06
C SER A 547 11.31 14.86 -9.06
N GLY A 548 10.83 14.63 -7.84
CA GLY A 548 10.92 15.61 -6.75
C GLY A 548 12.36 16.03 -6.43
N ARG A 549 13.35 15.21 -6.78
CA ARG A 549 14.79 15.54 -6.65
C ARG A 549 15.34 16.31 -7.85
N LEU A 550 14.57 16.54 -8.91
CA LEU A 550 15.00 17.27 -10.11
C LEU A 550 16.32 16.70 -10.69
N SER A 551 17.38 17.50 -10.67
CA SER A 551 18.72 17.19 -11.18
C SER A 551 19.65 16.66 -10.08
N TRP A 552 19.13 15.91 -9.10
CA TRP A 552 19.91 15.32 -8.02
C TRP A 552 19.72 13.80 -7.92
N HIS A 553 20.83 13.07 -7.79
CA HIS A 553 20.82 11.66 -7.38
C HIS A 553 20.56 11.55 -5.87
N VAL A 554 21.24 12.41 -5.09
CA VAL A 554 21.01 12.63 -3.66
C VAL A 554 20.84 14.14 -3.44
N THR A 555 19.70 14.56 -2.92
CA THR A 555 19.34 15.98 -2.77
C THR A 555 20.43 16.76 -2.02
N ASP A 556 20.88 17.86 -2.63
CA ASP A 556 21.91 18.78 -2.13
C ASP A 556 23.31 18.18 -1.86
N LEU A 557 23.55 16.90 -2.20
CA LEU A 557 24.84 16.23 -2.02
C LEU A 557 25.45 15.71 -3.31
N MET A 558 24.66 15.08 -4.18
CA MET A 558 25.15 14.47 -5.42
C MET A 558 24.29 14.87 -6.60
N ALA A 559 24.77 15.83 -7.38
CA ALA A 559 24.09 16.32 -8.59
C ALA A 559 24.05 15.24 -9.69
N ASP A 560 22.97 15.21 -10.45
CA ASP A 560 22.87 14.46 -11.69
C ASP A 560 23.42 15.31 -12.83
N VAL A 561 24.64 15.00 -13.24
CA VAL A 561 25.33 15.66 -14.37
C VAL A 561 25.38 14.78 -15.61
N SER A 562 24.53 13.75 -15.65
CA SER A 562 24.39 12.91 -16.84
C SER A 562 23.76 13.72 -17.99
N PRO A 563 24.04 13.35 -19.26
CA PRO A 563 23.37 13.97 -20.41
C PRO A 563 21.85 13.80 -20.40
N TRP A 564 21.34 12.87 -19.58
CA TRP A 564 19.94 12.52 -19.45
C TRP A 564 19.33 13.09 -18.17
N ALA A 565 19.96 14.09 -17.54
CA ALA A 565 19.45 14.77 -16.36
C ALA A 565 18.27 15.71 -16.72
N PHE A 566 17.14 15.12 -17.12
CA PHE A 566 15.90 15.83 -17.39
C PHE A 566 14.75 15.30 -16.54
N THR A 567 13.72 16.14 -16.39
CA THR A 567 12.45 15.76 -15.76
C THR A 567 11.40 15.61 -16.87
N PRO A 568 10.97 14.38 -17.19
CA PRO A 568 9.93 14.15 -18.18
C PRO A 568 8.64 14.94 -17.90
N ASP A 569 7.98 15.39 -18.94
CA ASP A 569 6.66 16.00 -18.82
C ASP A 569 5.57 14.97 -18.48
N LEU A 570 4.33 15.45 -18.30
CA LEU A 570 3.19 14.61 -17.97
C LEU A 570 2.91 13.56 -19.04
N GLU A 571 2.99 13.93 -20.32
CA GLU A 571 2.66 13.04 -21.42
C GLU A 571 3.67 11.90 -21.52
N PHE A 572 4.96 12.22 -21.49
CA PHE A 572 6.03 11.24 -21.51
C PHE A 572 5.92 10.31 -20.30
N ALA A 573 5.71 10.86 -19.10
CA ALA A 573 5.60 10.07 -17.90
C ALA A 573 4.38 9.13 -17.92
N ALA A 574 3.24 9.61 -18.40
CA ALA A 574 2.04 8.79 -18.55
C ALA A 574 2.26 7.62 -19.52
N LYS A 575 2.95 7.85 -20.65
CA LYS A 575 3.31 6.78 -21.61
C LYS A 575 4.23 5.75 -20.96
N MET A 576 5.27 6.21 -20.25
CA MET A 576 6.23 5.31 -19.60
C MET A 576 5.61 4.48 -18.48
N VAL A 577 4.76 5.09 -17.65
CA VAL A 577 4.02 4.37 -16.60
C VAL A 577 3.06 3.36 -17.21
N THR A 578 2.37 3.72 -18.30
CA THR A 578 1.46 2.81 -19.01
C THR A 578 2.20 1.63 -19.62
N LEU A 579 3.35 1.86 -20.27
CA LEU A 579 4.21 0.80 -20.81
C LEU A 579 4.62 -0.17 -19.69
N ASN A 580 5.10 0.36 -18.57
CA ASN A 580 5.49 -0.46 -17.42
C ASN A 580 4.31 -1.24 -16.85
N MET A 581 3.13 -0.64 -16.74
CA MET A 581 1.92 -1.32 -16.27
C MET A 581 1.54 -2.48 -17.21
N VAL A 582 1.58 -2.27 -18.53
CA VAL A 582 1.27 -3.32 -19.52
C VAL A 582 2.25 -4.48 -19.42
N VAL A 583 3.56 -4.19 -19.32
CA VAL A 583 4.59 -5.22 -19.17
C VAL A 583 4.41 -5.99 -17.86
N PHE A 584 4.14 -5.29 -16.76
CA PHE A 584 3.88 -5.91 -15.46
C PHE A 584 2.69 -6.86 -15.52
N TRP A 585 1.54 -6.40 -16.04
CA TRP A 585 0.35 -7.26 -16.16
C TRP A 585 0.55 -8.41 -17.15
N GLY A 586 1.26 -8.18 -18.25
CA GLY A 586 1.65 -9.25 -19.18
C GLY A 586 2.46 -10.34 -18.49
N ALA A 587 3.44 -9.96 -17.67
CA ALA A 587 4.22 -10.88 -16.87
C ALA A 587 3.38 -11.58 -15.79
N VAL A 588 2.52 -10.86 -15.06
CA VAL A 588 1.61 -11.44 -14.05
C VAL A 588 0.66 -12.47 -14.67
N PHE A 589 0.04 -12.17 -15.82
CA PHE A 589 -0.82 -13.13 -16.51
C PHE A 589 -0.05 -14.34 -17.04
N ALA A 590 1.18 -14.14 -17.53
CA ALA A 590 2.07 -15.25 -17.90
C ALA A 590 2.39 -16.14 -16.69
N LEU A 591 2.65 -15.56 -15.51
CA LEU A 591 2.87 -16.32 -14.27
C LEU A 591 1.63 -17.12 -13.88
N PHE A 592 0.45 -16.51 -13.94
CA PHE A 592 -0.81 -17.22 -13.67
C PHE A 592 -1.03 -18.39 -14.64
N TRP A 593 -0.74 -18.19 -15.92
CA TRP A 593 -0.83 -19.23 -16.93
C TRP A 593 0.17 -20.37 -16.69
N MET A 594 1.42 -20.07 -16.28
CA MET A 594 2.41 -21.07 -15.90
C MET A 594 1.99 -21.87 -14.67
N CYS A 595 1.45 -21.20 -13.65
CA CYS A 595 0.92 -21.87 -12.45
C CYS A 595 -0.22 -22.85 -12.76
N GLN A 596 -1.03 -22.59 -13.79
CA GLN A 596 -2.11 -23.49 -14.22
C GLN A 596 -1.57 -24.75 -14.89
N ARG A 597 -0.54 -24.66 -15.75
CA ARG A 597 0.04 -25.83 -16.42
C ARG A 597 0.75 -26.81 -15.48
N GLY A 598 1.26 -26.31 -14.35
CA GLY A 598 1.83 -27.14 -13.29
C GLY A 598 0.80 -27.79 -12.35
N GLN A 599 -0.50 -27.61 -12.60
CA GLN A 599 -1.55 -28.38 -11.94
C GLN A 599 -1.68 -29.74 -12.66
N GLN A 600 -0.86 -30.72 -12.27
CA GLN A 600 -1.36 -32.10 -12.28
C GLN A 600 -2.63 -32.14 -11.42
N GLU A 601 -3.58 -33.00 -11.78
CA GLU A 601 -4.99 -33.08 -11.37
C GLU A 601 -5.26 -33.26 -9.85
N ALA A 602 -4.58 -32.55 -8.97
CA ALA A 602 -4.88 -32.50 -7.53
C ALA A 602 -6.20 -31.78 -7.22
N PHE A 603 -6.88 -31.21 -8.23
CA PHE A 603 -8.23 -30.63 -8.11
C PHE A 603 -9.34 -31.58 -8.60
N GLY A 604 -9.01 -32.78 -9.10
CA GLY A 604 -9.97 -33.72 -9.67
C GLY A 604 -10.09 -35.07 -8.93
N GLU A 605 -8.99 -35.67 -8.47
CA GLU A 605 -9.03 -37.06 -8.00
C GLU A 605 -9.38 -37.27 -6.51
N GLU A 606 -9.32 -36.23 -5.66
CA GLU A 606 -9.85 -36.33 -4.28
C GLU A 606 -11.33 -35.92 -4.16
N PHE A 607 -11.99 -35.58 -5.27
CA PHE A 607 -13.41 -35.17 -5.28
C PHE A 607 -14.39 -36.20 -5.85
N GLU A 608 -13.92 -37.32 -6.41
CA GLU A 608 -14.80 -38.39 -6.92
C GLU A 608 -14.94 -39.59 -5.97
N GLY A 609 -14.11 -39.70 -4.94
CA GLY A 609 -14.21 -40.74 -3.92
C GLY A 609 -14.81 -40.20 -2.62
N GLU A 610 -15.94 -40.78 -2.21
CA GLU A 610 -16.73 -40.42 -1.02
C GLU A 610 -17.58 -39.15 -1.13
N LYS A 611 -18.85 -39.28 -0.73
CA LYS A 611 -19.86 -38.22 -0.65
C LYS A 611 -19.40 -37.10 0.31
N SER A 612 -18.50 -36.25 -0.15
CA SER A 612 -18.00 -35.10 0.59
C SER A 612 -18.99 -33.93 0.44
N PRO A 613 -19.47 -33.32 1.53
CA PRO A 613 -20.46 -32.25 1.45
C PRO A 613 -19.83 -31.01 0.80
N ALA A 614 -20.13 -30.81 -0.48
CA ALA A 614 -20.08 -29.58 -1.26
C ALA A 614 -19.03 -28.53 -0.83
N LEU A 615 -17.91 -28.49 -1.56
CA LEU A 615 -17.01 -27.32 -1.62
C LEU A 615 -17.56 -26.15 -2.45
N ALA A 616 -18.75 -26.30 -3.03
CA ALA A 616 -19.59 -25.16 -3.33
C ALA A 616 -19.90 -24.41 -2.01
N PRO A 617 -20.13 -23.09 -2.01
CA PRO A 617 -20.54 -22.39 -0.79
C PRO A 617 -21.83 -23.02 -0.24
N ILE A 618 -21.68 -23.85 0.80
CA ILE A 618 -22.79 -24.21 1.67
C ILE A 618 -23.27 -22.89 2.28
N PRO A 619 -24.59 -22.64 2.27
CA PRO A 619 -25.16 -21.37 2.70
C PRO A 619 -24.65 -20.98 4.09
N SER A 620 -23.98 -19.82 4.15
CA SER A 620 -23.30 -19.28 5.32
C SER A 620 -24.22 -19.20 6.55
N GLN A 621 -24.08 -20.14 7.48
CA GLN A 621 -24.39 -19.92 8.89
C GLN A 621 -23.12 -19.38 9.55
N GLU A 622 -22.86 -18.08 9.40
CA GLU A 622 -21.84 -17.38 10.18
C GLU A 622 -22.49 -16.65 11.36
N VAL A 623 -21.97 -16.89 12.56
CA VAL A 623 -22.29 -16.18 13.82
C VAL A 623 -21.47 -14.91 13.94
#